data_AF-A0A9D1K8B7-F1
#
_entry.id   AF-A0A9D1K8B7-F1
#
_cell.length_a   1.000
_cell.length_b   1.000
_cell.length_c   1.000
_cell.angle_alpha   90.00
_cell.angle_beta   90.00
_cell.angle_gamma   90.00
#
_symmetry.space_group_name_H-M   'P 1'
#
loop_
_entity.id
_entity.type
_entity.pdbx_description
1 polymer ?
#
loop_
_entity_poly.entity_id
_entity_poly.type
_entity_poly.pdbx_seq_one_letter_code
_entity_poly.pdbx_strand_id
1 'polypeptide(L)'
;MSFIPRVTCRRCGRQFSGIRGRCPYCGTRRVKQSDRVPGPTPGEDASTPSGQRAAVNARWQMIFGGILLVAVILAVVVLVSLSLNGTGTTKTTPTLPVTSPTDNYVVTPPPTPTVVPTPTPTIDSVTLYWGDSVLADDITLSDPLTLTAYIWPQTVSISAEDILWSTSDPNVVSIEVNSEDPKFCTITAEGAGSCEVTLTVFGVSDKVVVRVAG
;
A
#
# COMPACT_ATOMS: atom_id res chain seq x y z
N MET A 1 31.74 23.61 -45.10
CA MET A 1 31.70 22.27 -45.73
C MET A 1 30.35 21.63 -45.39
N SER A 2 29.43 21.52 -46.35
CA SER A 2 28.09 20.99 -46.06
C SER A 2 28.15 19.47 -45.86
N PHE A 3 27.92 19.00 -44.64
CA PHE A 3 27.80 17.58 -44.36
C PHE A 3 26.42 17.11 -44.83
N ILE A 4 26.35 16.53 -46.03
CA ILE A 4 25.10 16.00 -46.58
C ILE A 4 24.69 14.81 -45.70
N PRO A 5 23.54 14.88 -45.00
CA PRO A 5 23.13 13.81 -44.09
C PRO A 5 22.88 12.52 -44.88
N ARG A 6 23.40 11.41 -44.38
CA ARG A 6 23.15 10.06 -44.91
C ARG A 6 21.95 9.48 -44.17
N VAL A 7 21.05 8.84 -44.90
CA VAL A 7 19.86 8.18 -44.34
C VAL A 7 19.87 6.73 -44.81
N THR A 8 19.62 5.80 -43.91
CA THR A 8 19.46 4.37 -44.21
C THR A 8 18.05 4.12 -44.77
N CYS A 9 17.98 3.37 -45.87
CA CYS A 9 16.69 2.96 -46.40
C CYS A 9 16.06 1.89 -45.51
N ARG A 10 14.82 2.11 -45.07
CA ARG A 10 14.07 1.17 -44.23
C ARG A 10 13.78 -0.18 -44.91
N ARG A 11 13.73 -0.22 -46.25
CA ARG A 11 13.39 -1.45 -47.01
C ARG A 11 14.61 -2.22 -47.52
N CYS A 12 15.66 -1.53 -47.97
CA CYS A 12 16.85 -2.19 -48.53
C CYS A 12 18.12 -2.03 -47.69
N GLY A 13 18.06 -1.34 -46.54
CA GLY A 13 19.17 -1.14 -45.61
C GLY A 13 20.29 -0.22 -46.11
N ARG A 14 20.37 0.05 -47.42
CA ARG A 14 21.43 0.86 -48.02
C ARG A 14 21.35 2.32 -47.62
N GLN A 15 22.51 2.93 -47.36
CA GLN A 15 22.63 4.36 -47.10
C GLN A 15 22.53 5.15 -48.41
N PHE A 16 21.79 6.26 -48.38
CA PHE A 16 21.68 7.20 -49.48
C PHE A 16 21.64 8.64 -48.95
N SER A 17 21.79 9.62 -49.83
CA SER A 17 21.73 11.03 -49.45
C SER A 17 20.31 11.40 -48.97
N GLY A 18 20.22 12.03 -47.80
CA GLY A 18 18.96 12.52 -47.22
C GLY A 18 18.29 13.64 -48.02
N ILE A 19 18.94 14.17 -49.05
CA ILE A 19 18.37 15.12 -50.02
C ILE A 19 17.29 14.45 -50.88
N ARG A 20 17.39 13.12 -51.11
CA ARG A 20 16.45 12.40 -51.97
C ARG A 20 15.24 11.90 -51.17
N GLY A 21 14.03 12.25 -51.64
CA GLY A 21 12.77 11.80 -51.02
C GLY A 21 12.40 10.33 -51.28
N ARG A 22 13.12 9.65 -52.19
CA ARG A 22 12.98 8.21 -52.47
C ARG A 22 14.36 7.54 -52.46
N CYS A 23 14.39 6.29 -52.03
CA CYS A 23 15.58 5.47 -52.11
C CYS A 23 15.93 5.17 -53.58
N PRO A 24 17.15 5.47 -54.06
CA PRO A 24 17.55 5.21 -55.46
C PRO A 24 17.67 3.72 -55.79
N TYR A 25 17.81 2.86 -54.78
CA TYR A 25 18.03 1.41 -55.00
C TYR A 25 16.74 0.60 -55.01
N CYS A 26 15.70 1.01 -54.29
CA CYS A 26 14.46 0.24 -54.16
C CYS A 26 13.17 1.07 -54.33
N GLY A 27 13.28 2.36 -54.68
CA GLY A 27 12.14 3.24 -55.01
C GLY A 27 11.25 3.65 -53.83
N THR A 28 11.51 3.14 -52.62
CA THR A 28 10.70 3.44 -51.43
C THR A 28 10.74 4.91 -51.07
N ARG A 29 9.55 5.49 -50.83
CA ARG A 29 9.41 6.88 -50.38
C ARG A 29 9.82 6.97 -48.91
N ARG A 30 10.62 7.99 -48.59
CA ARG A 30 10.94 8.34 -47.20
C ARG A 30 9.65 8.84 -46.54
N VAL A 31 9.22 8.18 -45.47
CA VAL A 31 8.17 8.71 -44.60
C VAL A 31 8.75 9.90 -43.85
N LYS A 32 8.21 11.10 -44.08
CA LYS A 32 8.47 12.25 -43.23
C LYS A 32 7.63 12.02 -41.98
N GLN A 33 8.28 11.80 -40.84
CA GLN A 33 7.57 11.72 -39.58
C GLN A 33 6.86 13.07 -39.40
N SER A 34 5.56 13.04 -39.12
CA SER A 34 4.79 14.26 -38.94
C SER A 34 5.34 14.98 -37.71
N ASP A 35 5.75 16.24 -37.85
CA ASP A 35 6.12 17.13 -36.74
C ASP A 35 4.90 17.55 -35.89
N ARG A 36 3.79 16.80 -35.98
CA ARG A 36 2.62 16.99 -35.14
C ARG A 36 2.99 16.47 -33.76
N VAL A 37 3.34 17.40 -32.87
CA VAL A 37 3.35 17.15 -31.42
C VAL A 37 2.01 16.49 -31.08
N PRO A 38 2.00 15.34 -30.40
CA PRO A 38 0.76 14.77 -29.89
C PRO A 38 0.03 15.86 -29.11
N GLY A 39 -1.19 16.20 -29.52
CA GLY A 39 -2.01 17.11 -28.74
C GLY A 39 -2.23 16.55 -27.34
N PRO A 40 -2.52 17.40 -26.34
CA PRO A 40 -2.90 16.93 -25.01
C PRO A 40 -3.97 15.85 -25.15
N THR A 41 -3.80 14.78 -24.39
CA THR A 41 -4.78 13.69 -24.40
C THR A 41 -6.11 14.25 -23.90
N PRO A 42 -7.27 13.71 -24.31
CA PRO A 42 -8.55 14.24 -23.89
C PRO A 42 -8.73 14.37 -22.37
N GLY A 43 -7.95 13.66 -21.55
CA GLY A 43 -7.96 13.80 -20.09
C GLY A 43 -7.28 15.06 -19.54
N GLU A 44 -6.39 15.69 -20.31
CA GLU A 44 -5.65 16.89 -19.92
C GLU A 44 -6.39 18.19 -20.33
N ASP A 45 -7.31 18.08 -21.28
CA ASP A 45 -8.14 19.20 -21.74
C ASP A 45 -9.38 19.39 -20.85
N ALA A 46 -9.40 20.46 -20.06
CA ALA A 46 -10.50 20.78 -19.15
C ALA A 46 -11.87 21.00 -19.84
N SER A 47 -11.88 21.24 -21.16
CA SER A 47 -13.08 21.42 -21.97
C SER A 47 -13.73 20.10 -22.41
N THR A 48 -13.12 18.95 -22.15
CA THR A 48 -13.67 17.64 -22.51
C THR A 48 -14.44 17.04 -21.31
N PRO A 49 -15.40 16.14 -21.56
CA PRO A 49 -16.08 15.41 -20.48
C PRO A 49 -15.11 14.57 -19.63
N SER A 50 -13.98 14.14 -20.20
CA SER A 50 -12.93 13.40 -19.49
C SER A 50 -12.14 14.31 -18.53
N GLY A 51 -11.78 15.52 -18.97
CA GLY A 51 -11.11 16.52 -18.14
C GLY A 51 -11.99 17.04 -17.00
N GLN A 52 -13.30 17.19 -17.23
CA GLN A 52 -14.24 17.55 -16.17
C GLN A 52 -14.33 16.49 -15.06
N ARG A 53 -14.31 15.20 -15.41
CA ARG A 53 -14.31 14.10 -14.44
C ARG A 53 -13.00 14.04 -13.66
N ALA A 54 -11.86 14.22 -14.33
CA ALA A 54 -10.55 14.30 -13.67
C ALA A 54 -10.48 15.48 -12.68
N ALA A 55 -11.03 16.63 -13.04
CA ALA A 55 -11.08 17.82 -12.18
C ALA A 55 -11.93 17.61 -10.91
N VAL A 56 -13.05 16.88 -11.00
CA VAL A 56 -13.89 16.58 -9.83
C VAL A 56 -13.14 15.67 -8.85
N ASN A 57 -12.48 14.63 -9.34
CA ASN A 57 -11.71 13.71 -8.49
C ASN A 57 -10.53 14.42 -7.82
N ALA A 58 -9.81 15.30 -8.55
CA ALA A 58 -8.72 16.09 -8.01
C ALA A 58 -9.20 17.08 -6.91
N ARG A 59 -10.38 17.68 -7.07
CA ARG A 59 -10.97 18.58 -6.05
C ARG A 59 -11.25 17.84 -4.74
N TRP A 60 -11.85 16.65 -4.81
CA TRP A 60 -12.09 15.83 -3.62
C TRP A 60 -10.79 15.38 -2.96
N GLN A 61 -9.80 14.97 -3.76
CA GLN A 61 -8.48 14.59 -3.24
C GLN A 61 -7.78 15.75 -2.50
N MET A 62 -7.87 16.98 -3.00
CA MET A 62 -7.32 18.16 -2.33
C MET A 62 -8.05 18.48 -1.02
N ILE A 63 -9.37 18.28 -0.97
CA ILE A 63 -10.16 18.49 0.24
C ILE A 63 -9.81 17.44 1.30
N PHE A 64 -9.80 16.15 0.94
CA PHE A 64 -9.44 15.08 1.86
C PHE A 64 -8.00 15.19 2.35
N GLY A 65 -7.06 15.49 1.45
CA GLY A 65 -5.66 15.73 1.80
C GLY A 65 -5.48 16.93 2.74
N GLY A 66 -6.20 18.04 2.49
CA GLY A 66 -6.18 19.22 3.35
C GLY A 66 -6.71 18.93 4.76
N ILE A 67 -7.83 18.21 4.87
CA ILE A 67 -8.41 17.83 6.17
C ILE A 67 -7.46 16.91 6.94
N LEU A 68 -6.87 15.91 6.28
CA LEU A 68 -5.90 14.99 6.90
C LEU A 68 -4.70 15.76 7.45
N LEU A 69 -4.13 16.67 6.67
CA LEU A 69 -3.01 17.52 7.09
C LEU A 69 -3.35 18.32 8.36
N VAL A 70 -4.51 18.99 8.38
CA VAL A 70 -4.97 19.75 9.54
C VAL A 70 -5.13 18.86 10.77
N ALA A 71 -5.70 17.67 10.63
CA ALA A 71 -5.89 16.73 11.73
C ALA A 71 -4.55 16.30 12.36
N VAL A 72 -3.54 16.02 11.54
CA VAL A 72 -2.19 15.65 12.01
C VAL A 72 -1.53 16.80 12.76
N ILE A 73 -1.62 18.03 12.23
CA ILE A 73 -1.09 19.23 12.92
C ILE A 73 -1.75 19.39 14.29
N LEU A 74 -3.08 19.28 14.36
CA LEU A 74 -3.81 19.40 15.63
C LEU A 74 -3.40 18.33 16.63
N ALA A 75 -3.25 17.08 16.20
CA ALA A 75 -2.80 15.99 17.07
C ALA A 75 -1.40 16.24 17.66
N VAL A 76 -0.46 16.76 16.84
CA VAL A 76 0.89 17.11 17.30
C VAL A 76 0.85 18.27 18.29
N VAL A 77 0.08 19.32 18.01
CA VAL A 77 -0.07 20.46 18.93
C VAL A 77 -0.65 20.02 20.27
N VAL A 78 -1.65 19.14 20.28
CA VAL A 78 -2.23 18.56 21.50
C VAL A 78 -1.21 17.72 22.26
N LEU A 79 -0.45 16.85 21.58
CA LEU A 79 0.58 16.04 22.21
C LEU A 79 1.67 16.89 22.86
N VAL A 80 2.10 17.96 22.19
CA VAL A 80 3.10 18.91 22.72
C VAL A 80 2.53 19.73 23.87
N SER A 81 1.27 20.17 23.80
CA SER A 81 0.67 20.94 24.89
C SER A 81 0.40 20.09 26.15
N LEU A 82 0.04 18.82 25.99
CA LEU A 82 -0.06 17.87 27.10
C LEU A 82 1.32 17.51 27.68
N SER A 83 2.37 17.42 26.86
CA SER A 83 3.72 17.15 27.34
C SER A 83 4.36 18.36 28.03
N LEU A 84 4.01 19.58 27.63
CA LEU A 84 4.52 20.83 28.22
C LEU A 84 3.76 21.32 29.46
N ASN A 85 2.50 20.91 29.67
CA ASN A 85 1.74 21.23 30.88
C ASN A 85 2.02 20.29 32.08
N GLY A 86 3.01 19.41 31.98
CA GLY A 86 3.50 18.57 33.07
C GLY A 86 4.35 19.33 34.09
N THR A 87 3.83 20.39 34.72
CA THR A 87 4.47 21.05 35.86
C THR A 87 3.79 20.68 37.18
N GLY A 88 4.51 20.01 38.08
CA GLY A 88 4.31 20.17 39.53
C GLY A 88 4.26 18.92 40.40
N THR A 89 5.43 18.55 40.94
CA THR A 89 5.66 18.01 42.31
C THR A 89 4.90 16.75 42.77
N THR A 90 5.60 15.65 43.10
CA THR A 90 6.25 15.53 44.42
C THR A 90 7.66 14.90 44.34
N LYS A 91 8.68 15.70 44.66
CA LYS A 91 9.91 15.17 45.26
C LYS A 91 9.60 14.90 46.73
N THR A 92 9.41 13.65 47.12
CA THR A 92 9.50 13.27 48.53
C THR A 92 10.97 13.00 48.86
N THR A 93 11.63 14.04 49.34
CA THR A 93 12.88 13.96 50.12
C THR A 93 12.67 13.03 51.33
N PRO A 94 13.62 12.14 51.68
CA PRO A 94 13.45 11.17 52.76
C PRO A 94 13.36 11.88 54.12
N THR A 95 12.24 11.68 54.83
CA THR A 95 12.13 12.02 56.24
C THR A 95 12.13 10.73 57.03
N LEU A 96 13.21 10.51 57.79
CA LEU A 96 13.33 9.42 58.76
C LEU A 96 12.25 9.60 59.86
N PRO A 97 11.39 8.62 60.14
CA PRO A 97 10.63 8.59 61.37
C PRO A 97 11.46 7.92 62.48
N VAL A 98 11.37 8.55 63.65
CA VAL A 98 11.93 8.19 64.95
C VAL A 98 11.53 6.78 65.40
N THR A 99 12.46 6.13 66.07
CA THR A 99 12.37 4.86 66.83
C THR A 99 11.18 4.76 67.79
N SER A 100 10.46 3.64 67.73
CA SER A 100 9.94 2.92 68.91
C SER A 100 9.61 1.46 68.55
N PRO A 101 9.87 0.46 69.42
CA PRO A 101 10.00 -0.94 69.01
C PRO A 101 8.77 -1.75 69.40
N THR A 102 7.99 -2.24 68.43
CA THR A 102 7.19 -3.46 68.61
C THR A 102 6.62 -3.95 67.28
N ASP A 103 6.48 -5.27 67.20
CA ASP A 103 5.66 -6.07 66.30
C ASP A 103 6.18 -6.53 64.93
N ASN A 104 6.24 -7.87 64.86
CA ASN A 104 5.84 -8.74 63.76
C ASN A 104 6.57 -8.56 62.43
N TYR A 105 7.59 -9.40 62.25
CA TYR A 105 8.24 -9.67 60.97
C TYR A 105 7.22 -10.22 59.95
N VAL A 106 6.63 -9.33 59.16
CA VAL A 106 6.02 -9.67 57.87
C VAL A 106 7.14 -9.66 56.84
N VAL A 107 7.49 -10.84 56.33
CA VAL A 107 8.46 -11.02 55.25
C VAL A 107 7.85 -10.41 53.97
N THR A 108 8.35 -9.27 53.53
CA THR A 108 8.00 -8.67 52.24
C THR A 108 8.54 -9.59 51.12
N PRO A 109 7.71 -10.04 50.16
CA PRO A 109 8.21 -10.80 49.02
C PRO A 109 9.12 -9.91 48.15
N PRO A 110 10.18 -10.48 47.52
CA PRO A 110 11.08 -9.72 46.67
C PRO A 110 10.32 -9.07 45.49
N PRO A 111 10.79 -7.91 44.97
CA PRO A 111 10.15 -7.25 43.85
C PRO A 111 10.15 -8.16 42.62
N THR A 112 8.97 -8.43 42.07
CA THR A 112 8.78 -9.13 40.79
C THR A 112 9.58 -8.40 39.70
N PRO A 113 10.40 -9.09 38.89
CA PRO A 113 11.14 -8.44 37.81
C PRO A 113 10.16 -7.76 36.85
N THR A 114 10.37 -6.46 36.61
CA THR A 114 9.61 -5.69 35.63
C THR A 114 9.94 -6.24 34.24
N VAL A 115 8.94 -6.84 33.58
CA VAL A 115 9.08 -7.36 32.21
C VAL A 115 9.43 -6.18 31.29
N VAL A 116 10.59 -6.23 30.65
CA VAL A 116 10.99 -5.27 29.61
C VAL A 116 9.95 -5.32 28.50
N PRO A 117 9.44 -4.19 27.96
CA PRO A 117 8.52 -4.24 26.83
C PRO A 117 9.22 -4.93 25.66
N THR A 118 8.68 -6.09 25.26
CA THR A 118 9.13 -6.83 24.07
C THR A 118 9.01 -5.90 22.86
N PRO A 119 10.06 -5.71 22.04
CA PRO A 119 9.96 -4.87 20.84
C PRO A 119 8.85 -5.41 19.95
N THR A 120 7.91 -4.55 19.55
CA THR A 120 6.86 -4.89 18.59
C THR A 120 7.53 -5.26 17.26
N PRO A 121 7.26 -6.45 16.68
CA PRO A 121 7.88 -6.84 15.42
C PRO A 121 7.44 -5.88 14.31
N THR A 122 8.39 -5.39 13.52
CA THR A 122 8.13 -4.51 12.37
C THR A 122 8.04 -5.34 11.09
N ILE A 123 6.86 -5.35 10.45
CA ILE A 123 6.64 -5.89 9.11
C ILE A 123 6.75 -4.75 8.10
N ASP A 124 7.42 -5.00 6.98
CA ASP A 124 7.61 -4.00 5.92
C ASP A 124 6.51 -4.09 4.86
N SER A 125 6.15 -5.31 4.46
CA SER A 125 5.15 -5.52 3.41
C SER A 125 4.41 -6.83 3.60
N VAL A 126 3.16 -6.81 3.14
CA VAL A 126 2.31 -7.99 3.03
C VAL A 126 1.73 -8.02 1.63
N THR A 127 1.74 -9.18 1.01
CA THR A 127 1.35 -9.37 -0.38
C THR A 127 0.57 -10.66 -0.56
N LEU A 128 -0.55 -10.60 -1.27
CA LEU A 128 -1.37 -11.74 -1.62
C LEU A 128 -0.85 -12.42 -2.88
N TYR A 129 -0.80 -13.74 -2.84
CA TYR A 129 -0.42 -14.59 -3.97
C TYR A 129 -1.54 -15.56 -4.31
N TRP A 130 -1.63 -15.91 -5.59
CA TRP A 130 -2.36 -17.07 -6.08
C TRP A 130 -1.40 -17.98 -6.84
N GLY A 131 -1.17 -19.19 -6.31
CA GLY A 131 -0.09 -20.05 -6.76
C GLY A 131 1.26 -19.34 -6.65
N ASP A 132 2.02 -19.30 -7.76
CA ASP A 132 3.34 -18.66 -7.82
C ASP A 132 3.31 -17.20 -8.27
N SER A 133 2.12 -16.62 -8.45
CA SER A 133 1.95 -15.26 -8.98
C SER A 133 1.36 -14.33 -7.94
N VAL A 134 1.83 -13.08 -7.93
CA VAL A 134 1.21 -12.01 -7.14
C VAL A 134 -0.22 -11.83 -7.63
N LEU A 135 -1.15 -11.73 -6.69
CA LEU A 135 -2.57 -11.53 -6.99
C LEU A 135 -2.75 -10.15 -7.64
N ALA A 136 -3.58 -10.08 -8.69
CA ALA A 136 -3.92 -8.80 -9.30
C ALA A 136 -4.85 -7.99 -8.37
N ASP A 137 -4.85 -6.66 -8.51
CA ASP A 137 -5.72 -5.77 -7.72
C ASP A 137 -7.23 -6.02 -7.94
N ASP A 138 -7.60 -6.60 -9.09
CA ASP A 138 -8.96 -6.95 -9.47
C ASP A 138 -8.97 -8.34 -10.12
N ILE A 139 -9.77 -9.25 -9.57
CA ILE A 139 -9.90 -10.64 -10.04
C ILE A 139 -11.36 -11.02 -10.25
N THR A 140 -11.61 -11.90 -11.21
CA THR A 140 -12.91 -12.55 -11.39
C THR A 140 -12.88 -13.95 -10.78
N LEU A 141 -13.79 -14.24 -9.85
CA LEU A 141 -13.90 -15.52 -9.18
C LEU A 141 -14.96 -16.38 -9.88
N SER A 142 -14.53 -17.49 -10.49
CA SER A 142 -15.42 -18.51 -11.07
C SER A 142 -15.52 -19.76 -10.20
N ASP A 143 -14.39 -20.14 -9.61
CA ASP A 143 -14.23 -21.33 -8.78
C ASP A 143 -13.57 -20.94 -7.44
N PRO A 144 -13.71 -21.75 -6.38
CA PRO A 144 -13.05 -21.51 -5.12
C PRO A 144 -11.54 -21.33 -5.30
N LEU A 145 -10.97 -20.29 -4.69
CA LEU A 145 -9.58 -19.91 -4.87
C LEU A 145 -8.83 -19.92 -3.55
N THR A 146 -7.68 -20.58 -3.50
CA THR A 146 -6.78 -20.55 -2.35
C THR A 146 -5.75 -19.44 -2.53
N LEU A 147 -5.80 -18.45 -1.64
CA LEU A 147 -4.85 -17.34 -1.55
C LEU A 147 -3.75 -17.67 -0.53
N THR A 148 -2.56 -17.14 -0.78
CA THR A 148 -1.40 -17.27 0.10
C THR A 148 -0.92 -15.89 0.52
N ALA A 149 -0.80 -15.67 1.83
CA ALA A 149 -0.23 -14.47 2.42
C ALA A 149 1.28 -14.59 2.49
N TYR A 150 1.98 -13.74 1.72
CA TYR A 150 3.42 -13.58 1.81
C TYR A 150 3.74 -12.34 2.66
N ILE A 151 4.53 -12.54 3.71
CA ILE A 151 4.84 -11.51 4.70
C ILE A 151 6.35 -11.32 4.75
N TRP A 152 6.80 -10.08 4.65
CA TRP A 152 8.21 -9.72 4.66
C TRP A 152 8.53 -8.75 5.79
N PRO A 153 9.63 -8.96 6.54
CA PRO A 153 10.62 -10.04 6.40
C PRO A 153 10.18 -11.38 7.02
N GLN A 154 10.61 -12.50 6.44
CA GLN A 154 10.26 -13.86 6.93
C GLN A 154 10.89 -14.21 8.29
N THR A 155 11.82 -13.38 8.78
CA THR A 155 12.49 -13.57 10.07
C THR A 155 11.60 -13.23 11.27
N VAL A 156 10.43 -12.63 11.02
CA VAL A 156 9.47 -12.26 12.06
C VAL A 156 8.61 -13.47 12.41
N SER A 157 8.56 -13.83 13.69
CA SER A 157 7.58 -14.78 14.23
C SER A 157 6.23 -14.09 14.36
N ILE A 158 5.25 -14.54 13.58
CA ILE A 158 3.90 -13.98 13.54
C ILE A 158 2.96 -15.04 14.08
N SER A 159 2.14 -14.68 15.08
CA SER A 159 1.13 -15.59 15.62
C SER A 159 -0.04 -15.69 14.66
N ALA A 160 -0.77 -16.81 14.70
CA ALA A 160 -1.96 -16.98 13.85
C ALA A 160 -3.02 -15.90 14.06
N GLU A 161 -3.17 -15.44 15.29
CA GLU A 161 -4.13 -14.39 15.70
C GLU A 161 -3.80 -13.01 15.10
N ASP A 162 -2.55 -12.78 14.71
CA ASP A 162 -2.10 -11.52 14.12
C ASP A 162 -2.38 -11.44 12.61
N ILE A 163 -2.75 -12.55 11.97
CA ILE A 163 -3.11 -12.62 10.54
C ILE A 163 -4.63 -12.55 10.41
N LEU A 164 -5.13 -11.37 10.06
CA LEU A 164 -6.55 -11.12 9.98
C LEU A 164 -7.00 -11.06 8.51
N TRP A 165 -7.89 -11.96 8.14
CA TRP A 165 -8.57 -11.97 6.85
C TRP A 165 -9.97 -11.40 7.00
N SER A 166 -10.40 -10.57 6.05
CA SER A 166 -11.73 -9.95 6.06
C SER A 166 -12.27 -9.74 4.65
N THR A 167 -13.59 -9.78 4.52
CA THR A 167 -14.35 -9.48 3.30
C THR A 167 -15.28 -8.30 3.56
N SER A 168 -15.45 -7.40 2.58
CA SER A 168 -16.43 -6.32 2.68
C SER A 168 -17.87 -6.85 2.71
N ASP A 169 -18.14 -7.94 1.99
CA ASP A 169 -19.50 -8.45 1.76
C ASP A 169 -19.51 -9.99 1.81
N PRO A 170 -19.88 -10.60 2.95
CA PRO A 170 -19.90 -12.05 3.11
C PRO A 170 -21.00 -12.74 2.28
N ASN A 171 -21.96 -11.97 1.75
CA ASN A 171 -23.00 -12.49 0.86
C ASN A 171 -22.50 -12.68 -0.58
N VAL A 172 -21.36 -12.08 -0.95
CA VAL A 172 -20.75 -12.18 -2.28
C VAL A 172 -19.62 -13.20 -2.23
N VAL A 173 -18.72 -13.07 -1.25
CA VAL A 173 -17.60 -14.00 -1.05
C VAL A 173 -17.47 -14.39 0.42
N SER A 174 -17.41 -15.69 0.68
CA SER A 174 -17.05 -16.26 1.98
C SER A 174 -15.54 -16.50 2.06
N ILE A 175 -14.99 -16.36 3.26
CA ILE A 175 -13.57 -16.52 3.57
C ILE A 175 -13.42 -17.66 4.57
N GLU A 176 -12.62 -18.66 4.22
CA GLU A 176 -12.27 -19.77 5.09
C GLU A 176 -10.74 -19.82 5.27
N VAL A 177 -10.28 -19.45 6.46
CA VAL A 177 -8.86 -19.47 6.81
C VAL A 177 -8.46 -20.89 7.23
N ASN A 178 -7.34 -21.39 6.71
CA ASN A 178 -6.84 -22.71 7.09
C ASN A 178 -6.39 -22.71 8.56
N SER A 179 -6.90 -23.67 9.33
CA SER A 179 -6.64 -23.81 10.77
C SER A 179 -5.21 -24.27 11.09
N GLU A 180 -4.56 -24.99 10.17
CA GLU A 180 -3.17 -25.44 10.33
C GLU A 180 -2.18 -24.35 9.95
N ASP A 181 -2.47 -23.60 8.87
CA ASP A 181 -1.62 -22.53 8.36
C ASP A 181 -2.45 -21.27 8.03
N PRO A 182 -2.50 -20.26 8.93
CA PRO A 182 -3.32 -19.04 8.76
C PRO A 182 -2.88 -18.14 7.60
N LYS A 183 -1.75 -18.45 6.97
CA LYS A 183 -1.27 -17.80 5.74
C LYS A 183 -2.05 -18.26 4.51
N PHE A 184 -2.74 -19.40 4.57
CA PHE A 184 -3.59 -19.86 3.48
C PHE A 184 -5.05 -19.58 3.79
N CYS A 185 -5.74 -19.02 2.82
CA CYS A 185 -7.16 -18.71 2.92
C CYS A 185 -7.88 -19.09 1.64
N THR A 186 -8.98 -19.83 1.76
CA THR A 186 -9.85 -20.15 0.64
C THR A 186 -10.96 -19.11 0.56
N ILE A 187 -11.18 -18.54 -0.63
CA ILE A 187 -12.31 -17.67 -0.91
C ILE A 187 -13.30 -18.39 -1.82
N THR A 188 -14.58 -18.29 -1.49
CA THR A 188 -15.68 -18.98 -2.18
C THR A 188 -16.74 -17.98 -2.62
N ALA A 189 -17.24 -18.13 -3.84
CA ALA A 189 -18.35 -17.32 -4.33
C ALA A 189 -19.67 -17.77 -3.71
N GLU A 190 -20.38 -16.86 -3.05
CA GLU A 190 -21.71 -17.10 -2.46
C GLU A 190 -22.81 -16.40 -3.25
N GLY A 191 -22.49 -15.28 -3.92
CA GLY A 191 -23.47 -14.48 -4.64
C GLY A 191 -22.82 -13.59 -5.70
N ALA A 192 -23.61 -13.22 -6.72
CA ALA A 192 -23.16 -12.34 -7.78
C ALA A 192 -22.93 -10.92 -7.24
N GLY A 193 -21.80 -10.31 -7.60
CA GLY A 193 -21.46 -8.97 -7.14
C GLY A 193 -19.96 -8.69 -7.14
N SER A 194 -19.57 -7.66 -6.41
CA SER A 194 -18.17 -7.32 -6.19
C SER A 194 -17.95 -7.01 -4.71
N CYS A 195 -16.88 -7.53 -4.14
CA CYS A 195 -16.48 -7.29 -2.76
C CYS A 195 -14.96 -7.11 -2.66
N GLU A 196 -14.48 -6.54 -1.56
CA GLU A 196 -13.06 -6.40 -1.27
C GLU A 196 -12.63 -7.46 -0.26
N VAL A 197 -11.59 -8.22 -0.58
CA VAL A 197 -10.92 -9.11 0.37
C VAL A 197 -9.66 -8.40 0.86
N THR A 198 -9.54 -8.24 2.17
CA THR A 198 -8.43 -7.57 2.83
C THR A 198 -7.72 -8.53 3.78
N LEU A 199 -6.41 -8.58 3.67
CA LEU A 199 -5.54 -9.24 4.64
C LEU A 199 -4.73 -8.18 5.39
N THR A 200 -4.73 -8.26 6.72
CA THR A 200 -3.97 -7.34 7.58
C THR A 200 -3.10 -8.10 8.58
N VAL A 201 -1.87 -7.63 8.75
CA VAL A 201 -0.90 -8.18 9.71
C VAL A 201 -0.13 -7.03 10.35
N PHE A 202 -0.17 -6.91 11.68
CA PHE A 202 0.46 -5.82 12.46
C PHE A 202 0.22 -4.40 11.88
N GLY A 203 -0.97 -4.15 11.33
CA GLY A 203 -1.36 -2.86 10.76
C GLY A 203 -0.94 -2.62 9.29
N VAL A 204 -0.17 -3.53 8.68
CA VAL A 204 0.09 -3.54 7.24
C VAL A 204 -0.99 -4.37 6.54
N SER A 205 -1.57 -3.85 5.47
CA SER A 205 -2.70 -4.49 4.78
C SER A 205 -2.51 -4.58 3.27
N ASP A 206 -2.94 -5.68 2.69
CA ASP A 206 -3.09 -5.87 1.25
C ASP A 206 -4.56 -6.14 0.89
N LYS A 207 -4.98 -5.68 -0.29
CA LYS A 207 -6.39 -5.67 -0.70
C LYS A 207 -6.54 -6.13 -2.14
N VAL A 208 -7.60 -6.90 -2.39
CA VAL A 208 -8.00 -7.31 -3.73
C VAL A 208 -9.50 -7.11 -3.92
N VAL A 209 -9.88 -6.58 -5.08
CA VAL A 209 -11.28 -6.54 -5.51
C VAL A 209 -11.62 -7.87 -6.16
N VAL A 210 -12.65 -8.54 -5.64
CA VAL A 210 -13.13 -9.81 -6.16
C VAL A 210 -14.48 -9.59 -6.81
N ARG A 211 -14.62 -10.02 -8.07
CA ARG A 211 -15.86 -9.96 -8.85
C ARG A 211 -16.39 -11.37 -9.08
N VAL A 212 -17.60 -11.63 -8.65
CA VAL A 212 -18.30 -12.90 -8.90
C VAL A 212 -19.28 -12.68 -10.04
N ALA A 213 -19.06 -13.41 -11.14
CA ALA A 213 -20.03 -13.44 -12.23
C ALA A 213 -21.24 -14.29 -11.82
N GLY A 214 -22.44 -13.72 -11.96
CA GLY A 214 -23.71 -14.41 -11.70
C GLY A 214 -24.21 -15.23 -12.88
#